data_AF-A0A1Y1N8H3-F1
#
_entry.id   AF-A0A1Y1N8H3-F1
#
_cell.length_a   1.000
_cell.length_b   1.000
_cell.length_c   1.000
_cell.angle_alpha   90.00
_cell.angle_beta   90.00
_cell.angle_gamma   90.00
#
_symmetry.space_group_name_H-M   'P 1'
#
loop_
_entity.id
_entity.type
_entity.pdbx_description
1 polymer ?
#
loop_
_entity_poly.entity_id
_entity_poly.type
_entity_poly.pdbx_seq_one_letter_code
_entity_poly.pdbx_strand_id
1 'polypeptide(L)'
;EAGADVVDVAVDSMSGLTSQPSMGALVASLQDTPLDTQLSLNSISQYSAYWEQVRNQYGPFECTVTMKTGNADVYQNEIPGGQYTNLQFQAHSLGLSEQFEDIKIAYA
;
A
#
# COMPACT_ATOMS: atom_id res chain seq x y z
N GLU A 1 -21.83 -0.26 -8.76
CA GLU A 1 -21.03 -1.28 -8.05
C GLU A 1 -21.84 -2.56 -7.86
N ALA A 2 -21.20 -3.62 -7.33
CA ALA A 2 -21.82 -4.94 -7.09
C ALA A 2 -22.51 -5.08 -5.71
N GLY A 3 -22.56 -4.02 -4.91
CA GLY A 3 -23.30 -4.01 -3.63
C GLY A 3 -22.52 -4.49 -2.40
N ALA A 4 -21.20 -4.28 -2.35
CA ALA A 4 -20.44 -4.50 -1.12
C ALA A 4 -20.77 -3.43 -0.06
N ASP A 5 -21.05 -3.85 1.18
CA ASP A 5 -21.46 -2.94 2.27
C ASP A 5 -20.28 -2.18 2.90
N VAL A 6 -19.09 -2.79 2.94
CA VAL A 6 -17.89 -2.26 3.61
C VAL A 6 -16.65 -2.55 2.77
N VAL A 7 -15.70 -1.62 2.80
CA VAL A 7 -14.40 -1.73 2.14
C VAL A 7 -13.28 -1.29 3.09
N ASP A 8 -12.15 -1.97 3.03
CA ASP A 8 -10.96 -1.61 3.81
C ASP A 8 -10.10 -0.61 3.05
N VAL A 9 -9.66 0.44 3.76
CA VAL A 9 -8.79 1.50 3.25
C VAL A 9 -7.71 1.85 4.27
N ALA A 10 -6.60 2.41 3.80
CA ALA A 10 -5.56 2.98 4.65
C ALA A 10 -5.54 4.51 4.50
N VAL A 11 -5.11 5.22 5.55
CA VAL A 11 -4.85 6.66 5.48
C VAL A 11 -3.81 6.95 4.40
N ASP A 12 -3.97 8.05 3.68
CA ASP A 12 -3.24 8.31 2.43
C ASP A 12 -1.71 8.14 2.57
N SER A 13 -1.12 8.70 3.64
CA SER A 13 0.31 8.61 3.95
C SER A 13 0.81 7.19 4.29
N MET A 14 -0.07 6.22 4.51
CA MET A 14 0.22 4.81 4.80
C MET A 14 -0.44 3.85 3.80
N SER A 15 -1.01 4.38 2.72
CA SER A 15 -1.76 3.61 1.71
C SER A 15 -0.92 3.30 0.46
N GLY A 16 -1.47 2.44 -0.39
CA GLY A 16 -0.89 2.09 -1.68
C GLY A 16 0.29 1.11 -1.58
N LEU A 17 0.92 0.86 -2.73
CA LEU A 17 1.95 -0.17 -2.89
C LEU A 17 1.39 -1.55 -2.47
N THR A 18 1.87 -2.10 -1.36
CA THR A 18 1.43 -3.37 -0.78
C THR A 18 0.46 -3.19 0.39
N SER A 19 0.09 -1.94 0.70
CA SER A 19 -0.94 -1.57 1.67
C SER A 19 -2.31 -1.49 1.00
N GLN A 20 -3.35 -1.24 1.80
CA GLN A 20 -4.71 -0.98 1.33
C GLN A 20 -4.78 0.27 0.43
N PRO A 21 -5.83 0.41 -0.39
CA PRO A 21 -6.05 1.61 -1.19
C PRO A 21 -6.22 2.88 -0.33
N SER A 22 -5.98 4.05 -0.95
CA SER A 22 -6.09 5.35 -0.29
C SER A 22 -7.53 5.66 0.14
N MET A 23 -7.68 5.96 1.43
CA MET A 23 -8.93 6.41 2.03
C MET A 23 -9.43 7.70 1.37
N GLY A 24 -8.57 8.70 1.21
CA GLY A 24 -8.95 9.98 0.61
C GLY A 24 -9.39 9.83 -0.85
N ALA A 25 -8.69 8.99 -1.63
CA ALA A 25 -9.07 8.72 -3.02
C ALA A 25 -10.43 8.03 -3.12
N LEU A 26 -10.69 7.02 -2.28
CA LEU A 26 -11.96 6.31 -2.26
C LEU A 26 -13.10 7.23 -1.83
N VAL A 27 -12.93 7.97 -0.73
CA VAL A 27 -13.94 8.93 -0.24
C VAL A 27 -14.24 10.00 -1.27
N ALA A 28 -13.21 10.58 -1.90
CA ALA A 28 -13.39 11.60 -2.94
C ALA A 28 -14.10 11.03 -4.18
N SER A 29 -13.82 9.78 -4.56
CA SER A 29 -14.46 9.16 -5.72
C SER A 29 -15.94 8.84 -5.54
N LEU A 30 -16.38 8.66 -4.28
CA LEU A 30 -17.77 8.36 -3.93
C LEU A 30 -18.58 9.61 -3.54
N GLN A 31 -17.93 10.77 -3.42
CA GLN A 31 -18.60 12.02 -3.09
C GLN A 31 -19.65 12.38 -4.14
N ASP A 32 -20.81 12.86 -3.69
CA ASP A 32 -21.96 13.20 -4.55
C ASP A 32 -22.56 12.00 -5.33
N THR A 33 -22.25 10.77 -4.90
CA THR A 33 -22.86 9.54 -5.42
C THR A 33 -23.83 8.93 -4.40
N PRO A 34 -24.67 7.95 -4.78
CA PRO A 34 -25.48 7.21 -3.81
C PRO A 34 -24.69 6.45 -2.74
N LEU A 35 -23.37 6.30 -2.92
CA LEU A 35 -22.47 5.59 -2.02
C LEU A 35 -21.57 6.54 -1.21
N ASP A 36 -21.96 7.82 -1.10
CA ASP A 36 -21.22 8.81 -0.34
C ASP A 36 -20.97 8.34 1.10
N THR A 37 -19.69 8.32 1.49
CA THR A 37 -19.23 7.86 2.80
C THR A 37 -19.52 8.86 3.92
N GLN A 38 -19.89 10.11 3.59
CA GLN A 38 -20.12 11.23 4.49
C GLN A 38 -18.91 11.63 5.35
N LEU A 39 -17.71 11.15 4.98
CA LEU A 39 -16.47 11.49 5.65
C LEU A 39 -15.91 12.82 5.13
N SER A 40 -15.43 13.67 6.05
CA SER A 40 -14.80 14.93 5.68
C SER A 40 -13.40 14.70 5.11
N LEU A 41 -13.19 15.09 3.84
CA LEU A 41 -11.87 15.10 3.21
C LEU A 41 -10.86 15.97 3.99
N ASN A 42 -11.31 17.04 4.65
CA ASN A 42 -10.46 17.86 5.49
C ASN A 42 -9.95 17.07 6.71
N SER A 43 -10.83 16.32 7.37
CA SER A 43 -10.44 15.46 8.50
C SER A 43 -9.48 14.35 8.07
N ILE A 44 -9.72 13.74 6.90
CA ILE A 44 -8.82 12.71 6.33
C ILE A 44 -7.44 13.30 6.02
N SER A 45 -7.39 14.51 5.47
CA SER A 45 -6.13 15.20 5.19
C SER A 45 -5.32 15.47 6.47
N GLN A 46 -5.98 15.96 7.54
CA GLN A 46 -5.33 16.16 8.84
C GLN A 46 -4.84 14.84 9.46
N TYR A 47 -5.64 13.79 9.33
CA TYR A 47 -5.28 12.45 9.78
C TYR A 47 -4.05 11.91 9.02
N SER A 48 -3.99 12.13 7.71
CA SER A 48 -2.85 11.76 6.88
C SER A 48 -1.58 12.51 7.25
N ALA A 49 -1.68 13.82 7.49
CA ALA A 49 -0.55 14.66 7.90
C ALA A 49 0.07 14.24 9.25
N TYR A 50 -0.76 13.74 10.18
CA TYR A 50 -0.26 13.13 11.41
C TYR A 50 0.57 11.86 11.11
N TRP A 51 0.00 10.94 10.33
CA TRP A 51 0.66 9.67 10.02
C TRP A 51 1.91 9.83 9.17
N GLU A 52 1.98 10.85 8.32
CA GLU A 52 3.19 11.19 7.58
C GLU A 52 4.35 11.54 8.53
N GLN A 53 4.08 12.34 9.56
CA GLN A 53 5.09 12.68 10.57
C GLN A 53 5.48 11.47 11.41
N VAL A 54 4.52 10.61 11.76
CA VAL A 54 4.80 9.36 12.48
C VAL A 54 5.66 8.42 11.65
N ARG A 55 5.34 8.24 10.36
CA ARG A 55 6.07 7.36 9.44
C ARG A 55 7.56 7.71 9.37
N ASN A 56 7.90 9.00 9.40
CA ASN A 56 9.30 9.46 9.41
C ASN A 56 10.11 8.93 10.60
N GLN A 57 9.47 8.62 11.74
CA GLN A 57 10.15 8.01 12.89
C GLN A 57 10.54 6.54 12.66
N TYR A 58 9.95 5.89 11.66
CA TYR A 58 10.18 4.48 11.31
C TYR A 58 11.09 4.32 10.08
N GLY A 59 11.85 5.35 9.71
CA GLY A 59 12.78 5.35 8.58
C GLY A 59 13.63 4.06 8.41
N PRO A 60 14.18 3.45 9.48
CA PRO A 60 14.93 2.19 9.36
C PRO A 60 14.12 0.98 8.84
N PHE A 61 12.79 1.02 8.92
CA PHE A 61 11.87 -0.05 8.50
C PHE A 61 11.08 0.32 7.23
N GLU A 62 11.42 1.44 6.63
CA GLU A 62 10.66 2.02 5.54
C GLU A 62 10.86 1.22 4.24
N CYS A 63 9.81 0.51 3.80
CA CYS A 63 9.88 -0.32 2.60
C CYS A 63 10.12 0.49 1.32
N THR A 64 9.80 1.78 1.32
CA THR A 64 9.99 2.66 0.15
C THR A 64 11.44 2.94 -0.20
N VAL A 65 12.39 2.58 0.68
CA VAL A 65 13.82 2.58 0.36
C VAL A 65 14.12 1.66 -0.83
N THR A 66 13.48 0.48 -0.86
CA THR A 66 13.69 -0.54 -1.91
C THR A 66 12.51 -0.65 -2.87
N MET A 67 11.30 -0.27 -2.45
CA MET A 67 10.06 -0.41 -3.22
C MET A 67 9.40 0.94 -3.53
N LYS A 68 9.56 1.44 -4.75
CA LYS A 68 9.04 2.77 -5.13
C LYS A 68 7.62 2.74 -5.70
N THR A 69 7.18 1.58 -6.20
CA THR A 69 5.89 1.40 -6.90
C THR A 69 5.30 0.03 -6.58
N GLY A 70 3.98 -0.12 -6.78
CA GLY A 70 3.38 -1.44 -6.86
C GLY A 70 3.84 -2.18 -8.12
N ASN A 71 3.60 -3.48 -8.18
CA ASN A 71 3.98 -4.31 -9.31
C ASN A 71 2.80 -5.22 -9.74
N ALA A 72 2.56 -5.28 -11.04
CA ALA A 72 1.48 -6.08 -11.63
C ALA A 72 1.86 -7.57 -11.75
N ASP A 73 3.13 -7.91 -11.56
CA ASP A 73 3.61 -9.30 -11.50
C ASP A 73 2.96 -10.13 -10.38
N VAL A 74 2.31 -9.49 -9.40
CA VAL A 74 1.51 -10.14 -8.37
C VAL A 74 0.44 -11.07 -8.95
N TYR A 75 -0.07 -10.78 -10.17
CA TYR A 75 -1.01 -11.65 -10.87
C TYR A 75 -0.38 -12.92 -11.43
N GLN A 76 0.95 -13.04 -11.38
CA GLN A 76 1.70 -14.25 -11.77
C GLN A 76 2.24 -14.99 -10.56
N ASN A 77 2.88 -14.27 -9.62
CA ASN A 77 3.54 -14.88 -8.47
C ASN A 77 2.62 -15.07 -7.25
N GLU A 78 1.46 -14.39 -7.23
CA GLU A 78 0.46 -14.45 -6.15
C GLU A 78 1.03 -14.19 -4.74
N ILE A 79 2.16 -13.49 -4.63
CA ILE A 79 2.79 -13.19 -3.35
C ILE A 79 1.93 -12.15 -2.61
N PRO A 80 1.41 -12.46 -1.40
CA PRO A 80 0.64 -11.50 -0.62
C PRO A 80 1.45 -10.24 -0.31
N GLY A 81 0.80 -9.07 -0.29
CA GLY A 81 1.50 -7.77 -0.19
C GLY A 81 2.50 -7.66 0.96
N GLY A 82 2.12 -8.04 2.18
CA GLY A 82 3.03 -8.01 3.33
C GLY A 82 4.19 -9.00 3.22
N GLN A 83 4.01 -10.11 2.50
CA GLN A 83 5.08 -11.06 2.22
C GLN A 83 6.00 -10.54 1.12
N TYR A 84 5.47 -9.82 0.13
CA TYR A 84 6.24 -9.24 -0.96
C TYR A 84 7.29 -8.26 -0.45
N THR A 85 6.89 -7.30 0.39
CA THR A 85 7.83 -6.32 0.97
C THR A 85 8.87 -6.97 1.85
N ASN A 86 8.47 -7.97 2.64
CA ASN A 86 9.39 -8.72 3.49
C ASN A 86 10.43 -9.50 2.66
N LEU A 87 9.99 -10.20 1.61
CA LEU A 87 10.88 -10.93 0.70
C LEU A 87 11.84 -9.99 -0.03
N GLN A 88 11.34 -8.84 -0.49
CA GLN A 88 12.18 -7.85 -1.16
C GLN A 88 13.24 -7.27 -0.22
N PHE A 89 12.84 -6.94 1.02
CA PHE A 89 13.77 -6.48 2.03
C PHE A 89 14.82 -7.54 2.36
N GLN A 90 14.42 -8.81 2.52
CA GLN A 90 15.34 -9.94 2.73
C GLN A 90 16.34 -10.09 1.58
N ALA A 91 15.86 -10.09 0.34
CA ALA A 91 16.73 -10.18 -0.84
C ALA A 91 17.73 -9.02 -0.87
N HIS A 92 17.27 -7.79 -0.59
CA HIS A 92 18.13 -6.62 -0.53
C HIS A 92 19.17 -6.70 0.60
N SER A 93 18.76 -7.07 1.82
CA SER A 93 19.67 -7.24 2.97
C SER A 93 20.72 -8.32 2.76
N LEU A 94 20.44 -9.34 1.95
CA LEU A 94 21.36 -10.42 1.62
C LEU A 94 22.24 -10.11 0.38
N GLY A 95 22.09 -8.94 -0.24
CA GLY A 95 22.81 -8.58 -1.46
C GLY A 95 22.32 -9.31 -2.72
N LEU A 96 21.11 -9.87 -2.67
CA LEU A 96 20.47 -10.61 -3.75
C LEU A 96 19.44 -9.75 -4.53
N SER A 97 19.52 -8.42 -4.43
CA SER A 97 18.59 -7.48 -5.08
C SER A 97 18.44 -7.74 -6.59
N GLU A 98 19.54 -8.07 -7.28
CA GLU A 98 19.54 -8.32 -8.72
C GLU A 98 18.86 -9.65 -9.11
N GLN A 99 18.72 -10.57 -8.15
CA GLN A 99 18.14 -11.90 -8.34
C GLN A 99 16.66 -11.95 -7.89
N PHE A 100 16.09 -10.81 -7.52
CA PHE A 100 14.73 -10.77 -6.99
C PHE A 100 13.68 -11.27 -8.01
N GLU A 101 13.93 -11.09 -9.31
CA GLU A 101 13.10 -11.69 -10.36
C GLU A 101 13.13 -13.22 -10.31
N ASP A 102 14.31 -13.82 -10.18
CA ASP A 102 14.46 -15.28 -10.07
C ASP A 102 13.81 -15.82 -8.79
N ILE A 103 13.87 -15.06 -7.68
CA ILE A 103 13.20 -15.40 -6.42
C ILE A 103 11.68 -15.42 -6.60
N LYS A 104 11.10 -14.47 -7.34
CA LYS A 104 9.66 -14.45 -7.62
C LYS A 104 9.23 -15.61 -8.53
N ILE A 105 10.05 -15.97 -9.52
CA ILE A 105 9.79 -17.12 -10.39
C ILE A 105 9.85 -18.42 -9.58
N ALA A 106 10.82 -18.57 -8.68
CA ALA A 106 10.96 -19.76 -7.84
C ALA A 106 9.84 -19.91 -6.80
N TYR A 107 9.07 -18.85 -6.54
CA TYR A 107 7.95 -18.85 -5.62
C TYR A 107 6.65 -19.41 -6.23
N ALA A 108 6.46 -19.22 -7.54
CA ALA A 108 5.28 -19.67 -8.29
C ALA A 108 5.33 -21.17 -8.62
#